data_AF-A0A7J3C920-F1
#
_entry.id   AF-A0A7J3C920-F1
#
_cell.length_a   1.000
_cell.length_b   1.000
_cell.length_c   1.000
_cell.angle_alpha   90.00
_cell.angle_beta   90.00
_cell.angle_gamma   90.00
#
_symmetry.space_group_name_H-M   'P 1'
#
loop_
_entity.id
_entity.type
_entity.pdbx_description
1 polymer ?
#
loop_
_entity_poly.entity_id
_entity_poly.type
_entity_poly.pdbx_seq_one_letter_code
_entity_poly.pdbx_strand_id
1 'polypeptide(L)' 'MKRVDLGKIEGDRSFRVKMEIYLYRDAKTIMEFGKGNRKKLEEYMEDRLRVIEEILNLSRPFKIVDGKDELLEVGKRDL' A
#
# COMPACT_ATOMS: atom_id res chain seq x y z
N MET A 1 9.48 0.57 -12.41
CA MET A 1 8.44 0.50 -11.36
C MET A 1 7.20 -0.13 -11.97
N LYS A 2 6.67 -1.21 -11.39
CA LYS A 2 5.52 -1.94 -11.95
C LYS A 2 4.22 -1.18 -11.66
N ARG A 3 3.42 -0.85 -12.68
CA ARG A 3 2.12 -0.18 -12.51
C ARG A 3 1.00 -1.21 -12.50
N VAL A 4 0.13 -1.16 -11.50
CA VAL A 4 -1.04 -2.03 -11.34
C VAL A 4 -2.30 -1.19 -11.29
N ASP A 5 -3.29 -1.55 -12.12
CA ASP A 5 -4.58 -0.87 -12.20
C ASP A 5 -5.67 -1.75 -11.58
N LEU A 6 -6.17 -1.36 -10.41
CA LEU A 6 -7.14 -2.15 -9.65
C LEU A 6 -8.49 -2.27 -10.35
N GLY A 7 -8.85 -1.32 -11.22
CA GLY A 7 -10.08 -1.40 -12.02
C GLY A 7 -10.07 -2.55 -13.04
N LYS A 8 -8.91 -3.19 -13.26
CA LYS A 8 -8.74 -4.37 -14.13
C LYS A 8 -8.58 -5.67 -13.36
N ILE A 9 -8.71 -5.63 -12.03
CA ILE A 9 -8.59 -6.79 -11.14
C ILE A 9 -9.98 -7.21 -10.67
N GLU A 10 -10.17 -8.50 -10.43
CA GLU A 10 -11.41 -9.05 -9.86
C GLU A 10 -11.84 -8.32 -8.58
N GLY A 11 -13.16 -8.16 -8.39
CA GLY A 11 -13.75 -7.32 -7.36
C GLY A 11 -13.25 -7.58 -5.94
N ASP A 12 -13.20 -8.84 -5.50
CA ASP A 12 -12.73 -9.18 -4.15
C ASP A 12 -11.24 -8.84 -3.97
N ARG A 13 -10.41 -9.24 -4.93
CA ARG A 13 -8.96 -9.00 -4.89
C ARG A 13 -8.64 -7.50 -4.93
N SER A 14 -9.32 -6.73 -5.76
CA SER A 14 -9.15 -5.27 -5.83
C SER A 14 -9.61 -4.58 -4.55
N PHE A 15 -10.73 -5.01 -3.96
CA PHE A 15 -11.23 -4.49 -2.70
C PHE A 15 -10.23 -4.72 -1.55
N ARG A 16 -9.71 -5.95 -1.42
CA ARG A 16 -8.71 -6.29 -0.40
C ARG A 16 -7.45 -5.43 -0.52
N VAL A 17 -6.95 -5.20 -1.73
CA VAL A 17 -5.79 -4.32 -1.93
C VAL A 17 -6.11 -2.88 -1.52
N LYS A 18 -7.29 -2.35 -1.87
CA LYS A 18 -7.70 -1.00 -1.45
C LYS A 18 -7.72 -0.88 0.07
N MET A 19 -8.25 -1.87 0.78
CA MET A 19 -8.25 -1.90 2.24
C MET A 19 -6.83 -1.80 2.83
N GLU A 20 -5.90 -2.62 2.33
CA GLU A 20 -4.51 -2.58 2.80
C GLU A 20 -3.82 -1.23 2.50
N ILE A 21 -4.13 -0.60 1.36
CA ILE A 21 -3.65 0.74 1.02
C ILE A 21 -4.18 1.78 2.00
N TYR A 22 -5.46 1.74 2.34
CA TYR A 22 -6.04 2.69 3.29
C TYR A 22 -5.41 2.53 4.68
N LEU A 23 -5.23 1.30 5.16
CA LEU A 23 -4.55 1.04 6.43
C LEU A 23 -3.10 1.55 6.44
N TYR A 24 -2.36 1.36 5.34
CA TYR A 24 -1.02 1.92 5.18
C TYR A 24 -1.05 3.46 5.26
N ARG A 25 -1.97 4.10 4.53
CA ARG A 25 -2.08 5.57 4.49
C ARG A 25 -2.49 6.15 5.84
N ASP A 26 -3.39 5.50 6.57
CA ASP A 26 -3.78 5.90 7.92
C ASP A 26 -2.57 5.85 8.86
N ALA A 27 -1.80 4.74 8.85
CA ALA A 27 -0.60 4.62 9.67
C ALA A 27 0.48 5.65 9.32
N LYS A 28 0.69 5.91 8.03
CA LYS A 28 1.59 6.96 7.54
C LYS A 28 1.14 8.34 8.02
N THR A 29 -0.15 8.62 7.94
CA THR A 29 -0.74 9.89 8.39
C THR A 29 -0.56 10.06 9.91
N ILE A 30 -0.82 9.02 10.71
CA ILE A 30 -0.59 9.02 12.16
C ILE A 30 0.89 9.33 12.47
N MET A 31 1.80 8.70 11.74
CA MET A 31 3.25 8.91 11.89
C MET A 31 3.66 10.34 11.51
N GLU A 32 3.12 10.90 10.42
CA GLU A 32 3.38 12.28 9.96
C GLU A 32 2.89 13.32 10.97
N PHE A 33 1.79 13.05 11.67
CA PHE A 33 1.31 13.89 12.78
C PHE A 33 2.10 13.72 14.08
N GLY A 34 3.16 12.90 14.09
CA GLY A 34 3.97 12.63 15.27
C GLY A 34 3.18 11.91 16.37
N LYS A 35 2.16 11.14 15.99
CA LYS A 35 1.33 10.35 16.92
C LYS A 35 1.72 8.87 16.84
N GLY A 36 1.41 8.13 17.91
CA GLY A 36 1.70 6.71 18.00
C GLY A 36 3.19 6.38 18.18
N ASN A 37 3.50 5.09 18.24
CA ASN A 37 4.88 4.61 18.32
C ASN A 37 5.43 4.44 16.91
N ARG A 38 6.44 5.24 16.54
CA ARG A 38 7.03 5.25 15.19
C ARG A 38 7.43 3.87 14.70
N LYS A 39 8.18 3.10 15.50
CA LYS A 39 8.66 1.76 15.11
C LYS A 39 7.49 0.82 14.82
N LYS A 40 6.45 0.84 15.66
CA LYS A 40 5.25 0.01 15.45
C LYS A 40 4.49 0.42 14.18
N LEU A 41 4.46 1.71 13.85
CA LEU A 41 3.82 2.20 12.63
C LEU A 41 4.62 1.81 11.38
N GLU A 42 5.94 1.88 11.43
CA GLU A 42 6.84 1.41 10.36
C GLU A 42 6.66 -0.10 10.13
N GLU A 43 6.69 -0.92 11.19
CA GLU A 43 6.42 -2.36 11.13
C GLU A 43 5.02 -2.66 10.56
N TYR A 44 4.00 -1.94 11.03
CA TYR A 44 2.63 -2.10 10.55
C TYR A 44 2.50 -1.76 9.06
N MET A 45 3.08 -0.65 8.63
CA MET A 45 3.11 -0.24 7.22
C MET A 45 3.83 -1.28 6.35
N GLU A 46 4.97 -1.80 6.81
CA GLU A 46 5.71 -2.87 6.15
C GLU A 46 4.87 -4.16 5.99
N ASP A 47 4.10 -4.52 7.02
CA ASP A 47 3.17 -5.66 6.95
C ASP A 47 2.06 -5.43 5.91
N ARG A 48 1.49 -4.21 5.82
CA ARG A 48 0.47 -3.90 4.80
C ARG A 48 1.05 -4.03 3.38
N LEU A 49 2.27 -3.55 3.19
CA LEU A 49 2.97 -3.67 1.90
C LEU A 49 3.23 -5.13 1.51
N ARG A 50 3.65 -5.97 2.46
CA ARG A 50 3.83 -7.41 2.22
C ARG A 50 2.53 -8.10 1.82
N VAL A 51 1.41 -7.78 2.47
CA VAL A 51 0.09 -8.33 2.09
C VAL A 51 -0.29 -7.89 0.66
N ILE A 52 -0.01 -6.65 0.27
CA ILE A 52 -0.26 -6.17 -1.09
C ILE A 52 0.62 -6.91 -2.12
N GLU A 53 1.91 -7.10 -1.81
CA GLU A 53 2.87 -7.84 -2.64
C GLU A 53 2.40 -9.29 -2.87
N GLU A 54 1.94 -9.96 -1.81
CA GLU A 54 1.37 -11.31 -1.87
C GLU A 54 0.07 -11.36 -2.68
N ILE A 55 -0.89 -10.49 -2.37
CA ILE A 55 -2.18 -10.46 -3.06
C ILE A 55 -1.97 -10.22 -4.55
N LEU A 56 -1.07 -9.33 -4.95
CA LEU A 56 -0.86 -8.95 -6.36
C LEU A 56 0.26 -9.74 -7.06
N ASN A 57 0.93 -10.64 -6.36
CA ASN A 57 2.11 -11.37 -6.82
C ASN A 57 3.14 -10.42 -7.49
N LEU A 58 3.63 -9.47 -6.70
CA LEU A 58 4.58 -8.45 -7.16
C LEU A 58 5.61 -8.12 -6.07
N SER A 59 6.67 -7.43 -6.47
CA SER A 59 7.70 -6.92 -5.58
C SER A 59 7.92 -5.42 -5.80
N ARG A 60 8.40 -4.72 -4.78
CA ARG A 60 8.88 -3.33 -4.90
C ARG A 60 9.95 -3.18 -6.01
N PRO A 61 9.99 -2.06 -6.74
CA PRO A 61 9.09 -0.90 -6.64
C PRO A 61 7.82 -1.07 -7.48
N PHE A 62 6.69 -0.61 -6.95
CA PHE A 62 5.40 -0.66 -7.63
C PHE A 62 4.55 0.60 -7.40
N LYS A 63 3.58 0.79 -8.29
CA LYS A 63 2.60 1.88 -8.24
C LYS A 63 1.21 1.30 -8.47
N ILE A 64 0.27 1.64 -7.59
CA ILE A 64 -1.11 1.19 -7.65
C ILE A 64 -2.00 2.38 -8.00
N VAL A 65 -2.85 2.17 -8.99
CA VAL A 65 -3.86 3.13 -9.44
C VAL A 65 -5.24 2.49 -9.45
N ASP A 66 -6.27 3.32 -9.45
CA ASP A 66 -7.64 2.93 -9.75
C ASP A 66 -8.19 3.86 -10.84
N GLY A 67 -8.10 3.43 -12.09
CA GLY A 67 -8.38 4.28 -13.25
C GLY A 67 -7.42 5.47 -13.35
N LYS A 68 -7.91 6.67 -13.03
CA LYS A 68 -7.11 7.92 -13.04
C LYS A 68 -6.51 8.26 -11.67
N ASP A 69 -7.02 7.64 -10.60
CA ASP A 69 -6.61 7.96 -9.24
C ASP A 69 -5.35 7.19 -8.87
N GLU A 70 -4.36 7.90 -8.34
CA GLU A 70 -3.16 7.30 -7.78
C GLU A 70 -3.41 6.95 -6.31
N LEU A 71 -3.28 5.67 -5.97
CA LEU A 71 -3.60 5.19 -4.63
C LEU A 71 -2.36 5.03 -3.76
N LEU A 72 -1.27 4.49 -4.34
CA LEU A 72 -0.03 4.21 -3.62
C LEU A 72 1.15 4.13 -4.60
N GLU A 73 2.26 4.76 -4.26
CA GLU A 73 3.55 4.58 -4.92
C GLU A 73 4.57 4.09 -3.88
N VAL A 74 5.30 3.03 -4.21
CA VAL A 74 6.29 2.40 -3.34
C VAL A 74 7.62 2.24 -4.08
N GLY A 75 8.64 2.96 -3.62
CA GLY A 75 10.01 2.92 -4.11
C GLY A 75 10.81 1.71 -3.64
N LYS A 76 12.06 1.60 -4.12
CA LYS A 76 13.02 0.55 -3.70
C LYS A 76 13.54 0.73 -2.28
N ARG A 77 13.42 1.93 -1.72
CA ARG A 77 13.93 2.33 -0.40
C ARG A 77 12.81 2.86 0.49
N ASP A 78 11.56 2.56 0.15
CA ASP A 78 10.45 3.00 0.98
C ASP A 78 10.39 2.11 2.21
N LEU A 79 10.51 2.80 3.36
CA LEU A 79 10.86 2.38 4.73
C LEU A 79 12.36 2.44 5.02
#